data_AF-A0A9W3F950-F1
#
_entry.id   AF-A0A9W3F950-F1
#
_cell.length_a   1.000
_cell.length_b   1.000
_cell.length_c   1.000
_cell.angle_alpha   90.00
_cell.angle_beta   90.00
_cell.angle_gamma   90.00
#
_symmetry.space_group_name_H-M   'P 1'
#
loop_
_entity.id
_entity.type
_entity.pdbx_description
1 polymer ?
#
loop_
_entity_poly.entity_id
_entity_poly.type
_entity_poly.pdbx_seq_one_letter_code
_entity_poly.pdbx_strand_id
1 'polypeptide(L)'
;MDPRVSGILVQLPLPDHVDERTVCNGIAPEKDVDGFHIINIGRLCLDQHSLIPATASAVWEIIKRTGIETFGKNVVVVGRSKNVGMPIAMLLHTDGEHERPGGDATVTIAHRYTPKEQLKIHTQLADVIIVAAGIPKLITSDMVKEGAAVIDVGINYVHDPVTGKTKLVGDVDFEAVQKKASFITPVPGGVGPMTVAMLLKNTLLAAKKIIY
;
A
#
# COMPACT_ATOMS: atom_id res chain seq x y z
N MET A 1 14.12 12.13 24.11
CA MET A 1 14.64 11.59 22.83
C MET A 1 15.83 12.42 22.35
N ASP A 2 16.78 11.83 21.63
CA ASP A 2 17.95 12.53 21.04
C ASP A 2 17.50 13.55 19.97
N PRO A 3 17.86 14.85 20.08
CA PRO A 3 17.46 15.88 19.11
C PRO A 3 18.13 15.74 17.73
N ARG A 4 19.21 14.96 17.61
CA ARG A 4 19.93 14.72 16.35
C ARG A 4 19.23 13.68 15.46
N VAL A 5 18.32 12.90 16.04
CA VAL A 5 17.53 11.88 15.33
C VAL A 5 16.19 12.48 14.93
N SER A 6 15.94 12.63 13.63
CA SER A 6 14.68 13.19 13.12
C SER A 6 13.63 12.14 12.80
N GLY A 7 14.04 10.91 12.47
CA GLY A 7 13.15 9.82 12.10
C GLY A 7 13.59 8.50 12.73
N ILE A 8 12.61 7.71 13.14
CA ILE A 8 12.77 6.39 13.75
C ILE A 8 11.78 5.46 13.06
N LEU A 9 12.27 4.29 12.67
CA LEU A 9 11.49 3.20 12.13
C LEU A 9 11.92 1.90 12.80
N VAL A 10 11.03 0.91 12.81
CA VAL A 10 11.34 -0.43 13.31
C VAL A 10 11.00 -1.43 12.23
N GLN A 11 12.02 -2.15 11.76
CA GLN A 11 11.85 -3.13 10.70
C GLN A 11 10.95 -4.29 11.16
N LEU A 12 9.85 -4.52 10.43
CA LEU A 12 8.90 -5.61 10.64
C LEU A 12 9.16 -6.76 9.64
N PRO A 13 8.74 -8.01 9.94
CA PRO A 13 8.06 -8.44 11.17
C PRO A 13 9.01 -8.52 12.37
N LEU A 14 8.45 -8.35 13.57
CA LEU A 14 9.19 -8.63 14.82
C LEU A 14 9.12 -10.12 15.18
N PRO A 15 10.00 -10.61 16.07
CA PRO A 15 9.85 -11.95 16.64
C PRO A 15 8.49 -12.14 17.30
N ASP A 16 7.91 -13.35 17.21
CA ASP A 16 6.53 -13.65 17.64
C ASP A 16 6.19 -13.29 19.10
N HIS A 17 7.20 -13.22 19.97
CA HIS A 17 7.02 -12.88 21.39
C HIS A 17 7.01 -11.36 21.66
N VAL A 18 7.20 -10.53 20.63
CA VAL A 18 7.23 -9.06 20.74
C VAL A 18 5.98 -8.49 20.08
N ASP A 19 5.22 -7.70 20.84
CA ASP A 19 4.04 -7.03 20.32
C ASP A 19 4.44 -5.81 19.46
N GLU A 20 4.26 -5.93 18.14
CA GLU A 20 4.57 -4.87 17.17
C GLU A 20 3.86 -3.56 17.49
N ARG A 21 2.62 -3.62 18.00
CA ARG A 21 1.82 -2.42 18.29
C ARG A 21 2.43 -1.62 19.44
N THR A 22 2.87 -2.31 20.50
CA THR A 22 3.55 -1.72 21.64
C THR A 22 4.85 -1.05 21.20
N VAL A 23 5.62 -1.70 20.34
CA VAL A 23 6.87 -1.13 19.80
C VAL A 23 6.60 0.10 18.94
N CYS A 24 5.66 0.03 18.00
CA CYS A 24 5.30 1.18 17.14
C CYS A 24 4.77 2.37 17.96
N ASN A 25 3.98 2.11 18.99
CA ASN A 25 3.45 3.16 19.88
C ASN A 25 4.49 3.69 20.89
N GLY A 26 5.66 3.06 21.01
CA GLY A 26 6.77 3.56 21.81
C GLY A 26 7.60 4.63 21.10
N ILE A 27 7.42 4.82 19.79
CA ILE A 27 8.09 5.83 18.99
C ILE A 27 7.33 7.16 19.13
N ALA A 28 8.04 8.28 19.32
CA ALA A 28 7.40 9.59 19.35
C ALA A 28 6.68 9.87 18.01
N PRO A 29 5.40 10.30 18.01
CA PRO A 29 4.60 10.46 16.79
C PRO A 29 5.27 11.32 15.72
N GLU A 30 5.95 12.39 16.14
CA GLU A 30 6.65 13.33 15.26
C GLU A 30 7.92 12.76 14.62
N LYS A 31 8.41 11.61 15.10
CA LYS A 31 9.58 10.90 14.56
C LYS A 31 9.23 9.56 13.93
N ASP A 32 7.96 9.15 13.97
CA ASP A 32 7.47 7.89 13.40
C ASP A 32 7.37 7.99 11.88
N VAL A 33 8.51 7.82 11.20
CA VAL A 33 8.60 7.97 9.73
C VAL A 33 7.96 6.81 8.97
N ASP A 34 7.64 5.72 9.67
CA ASP A 34 6.80 4.62 9.16
C ASP A 34 5.31 4.92 9.27
N GLY A 35 4.88 5.92 10.06
CA GLY A 35 3.48 6.29 10.21
C GLY A 35 2.63 5.23 10.92
N PHE A 36 3.22 4.37 11.74
CA PHE A 36 2.52 3.26 12.41
C PHE A 36 2.01 3.60 13.81
N HIS A 37 2.49 4.68 14.40
CA HIS A 37 2.03 5.17 15.69
C HIS A 37 0.53 5.47 15.65
N ILE A 38 -0.19 5.11 16.71
CA ILE A 38 -1.65 5.26 16.77
C ILE A 38 -2.14 6.68 16.48
N ILE A 39 -1.38 7.70 16.87
CA ILE A 39 -1.68 9.11 16.55
C ILE A 39 -1.58 9.38 15.04
N ASN A 40 -0.54 8.88 14.34
CA ASN A 40 -0.40 9.08 12.90
C ASN A 40 -1.50 8.34 12.12
N ILE A 41 -1.80 7.11 12.51
CA ILE A 41 -2.91 6.33 11.93
C ILE A 41 -4.26 6.97 12.24
N GLY A 42 -4.49 7.43 13.48
CA GLY A 42 -5.72 8.10 13.86
C GLY A 42 -5.96 9.38 13.06
N ARG A 43 -4.92 10.21 12.90
CA ARG A 43 -4.96 11.42 12.06
C ARG A 43 -5.21 11.07 10.59
N LEU A 44 -4.59 10.01 10.06
CA LEU A 44 -4.86 9.52 8.70
C LEU A 44 -6.34 9.14 8.52
N CYS A 45 -6.92 8.41 9.48
CA CYS A 45 -8.33 8.00 9.43
C CYS A 45 -9.33 9.15 9.63
N LEU A 46 -8.86 10.29 10.15
CA LEU A 46 -9.64 11.52 10.34
C LEU A 46 -9.34 12.57 9.26
N ASP A 47 -8.62 12.18 8.21
CA ASP A 47 -8.28 13.03 7.06
C ASP A 47 -7.46 14.28 7.40
N GLN A 48 -6.67 14.17 8.47
CA GLN A 48 -5.76 15.20 8.94
C GLN A 48 -4.33 14.95 8.45
N HIS A 49 -3.49 15.99 8.46
CA HIS A 49 -2.07 15.83 8.15
C HIS A 49 -1.39 14.86 9.13
N SER A 50 -0.68 13.85 8.63
CA SER A 50 0.10 12.90 9.43
C SER A 50 1.31 12.38 8.68
N LEU A 51 2.22 11.69 9.37
CA LEU A 51 3.18 10.83 8.69
C LEU A 51 2.45 9.57 8.23
N ILE A 52 2.28 9.43 6.92
CA ILE A 52 1.51 8.34 6.31
C ILE A 52 2.45 7.15 6.04
N PRO A 53 1.99 5.90 6.27
CA PRO A 53 2.74 4.71 5.90
C PRO A 53 3.37 4.79 4.51
N ALA A 54 4.68 4.54 4.45
CA ALA A 54 5.48 4.80 3.25
C ALA A 54 4.98 4.03 2.02
N THR A 55 4.57 2.77 2.19
CA THR A 55 4.00 1.96 1.11
C THR A 55 2.64 2.49 0.64
N ALA A 56 1.79 2.98 1.55
CA ALA A 56 0.51 3.56 1.16
C ALA A 56 0.71 4.89 0.42
N SER A 57 1.64 5.72 0.89
CA SER A 57 2.08 6.93 0.19
C SER A 57 2.67 6.62 -1.18
N ALA A 58 3.41 5.51 -1.32
CA ALA A 58 4.01 5.09 -2.58
C ALA A 58 2.94 4.75 -3.62
N VAL A 59 1.94 3.95 -3.24
CA VAL A 59 0.80 3.63 -4.10
C VAL A 59 0.04 4.90 -4.51
N TRP A 60 -0.23 5.79 -3.55
CA TRP A 60 -0.88 7.07 -3.80
C TRP A 60 -0.11 7.92 -4.82
N GLU A 61 1.21 7.99 -4.67
CA GLU A 61 2.07 8.78 -5.53
C GLU A 61 2.17 8.19 -6.95
N ILE A 62 2.19 6.86 -7.08
CA ILE A 62 2.12 6.17 -8.38
C ILE A 62 0.82 6.55 -9.10
N ILE A 63 -0.32 6.47 -8.42
CA ILE A 63 -1.64 6.81 -8.99
C ILE A 63 -1.63 8.25 -9.52
N LYS A 64 -1.30 9.23 -8.66
CA LYS A 64 -1.30 10.64 -9.03
C LYS A 64 -0.34 10.98 -10.16
N ARG A 65 0.90 10.48 -10.09
CA ARG A 65 1.94 10.81 -11.08
C ARG A 65 1.68 10.19 -12.44
N THR A 66 0.93 9.11 -12.47
CA THR A 66 0.54 8.41 -13.70
C THR A 66 -0.76 8.98 -14.30
N GLY A 67 -1.48 9.83 -13.56
CA GLY A 67 -2.76 10.38 -14.00
C GLY A 67 -3.91 9.37 -13.96
N ILE A 68 -3.82 8.36 -13.09
CA ILE A 68 -4.92 7.40 -12.88
C ILE A 68 -6.01 8.09 -12.07
N GLU A 69 -7.21 8.22 -12.65
CA GLU A 69 -8.37 8.81 -11.97
C GLU A 69 -8.86 7.92 -10.82
N THR A 70 -9.21 8.53 -9.67
CA THR A 70 -9.81 7.83 -8.52
C THR A 70 -11.21 8.35 -8.18
N PHE A 71 -11.51 9.62 -8.45
CA PHE A 71 -12.80 10.25 -8.14
C PHE A 71 -13.96 9.50 -8.80
N GLY A 72 -14.89 9.00 -7.98
CA GLY A 72 -16.06 8.23 -8.42
C GLY A 72 -15.74 6.86 -9.03
N LYS A 73 -14.48 6.39 -8.95
CA LYS A 73 -14.07 5.09 -9.50
C LYS A 73 -14.21 3.96 -8.48
N ASN A 74 -14.36 2.74 -8.98
CA ASN A 74 -14.36 1.53 -8.18
C ASN A 74 -12.93 1.08 -7.92
N VAL A 75 -12.56 0.94 -6.65
CA VAL A 75 -11.23 0.47 -6.26
C VAL A 75 -11.34 -0.78 -5.40
N VAL A 76 -10.55 -1.80 -5.69
CA VAL A 76 -10.44 -2.99 -4.85
C VAL A 76 -9.05 -3.05 -4.23
N VAL A 77 -8.99 -3.06 -2.90
CA VAL A 77 -7.76 -3.29 -2.14
C VAL A 77 -7.78 -4.72 -1.60
N VAL A 78 -6.87 -5.55 -2.11
CA VAL A 78 -6.75 -6.96 -1.75
C VAL A 78 -5.66 -7.11 -0.69
N GLY A 79 -6.08 -7.08 0.57
CA GLY A 79 -5.21 -7.02 1.73
C GLY A 79 -5.75 -6.02 2.75
N ARG A 80 -5.70 -6.38 4.04
CA ARG A 80 -6.20 -5.53 5.15
C ARG A 80 -5.17 -5.31 6.25
N SER A 81 -3.89 -5.49 5.94
CA SER A 81 -2.83 -5.26 6.90
C SER A 81 -2.86 -3.81 7.39
N LYS A 82 -2.46 -3.59 8.64
CA LYS A 82 -2.55 -2.27 9.28
C LYS A 82 -1.50 -1.29 8.76
N ASN A 83 -0.43 -1.80 8.17
CA ASN A 83 0.68 -1.03 7.62
C ASN A 83 0.55 -0.76 6.10
N VAL A 84 -0.26 -1.54 5.37
CA VAL A 84 -0.37 -1.41 3.90
C VAL A 84 -1.83 -1.31 3.45
N GLY A 85 -2.59 -2.40 3.56
CA GLY A 85 -3.92 -2.48 2.95
C GLY A 85 -4.93 -1.48 3.52
N MET A 86 -5.00 -1.36 4.86
CA MET A 86 -5.91 -0.40 5.50
C MET A 86 -5.52 1.05 5.17
N PRO A 87 -4.27 1.50 5.33
CA PRO A 87 -3.89 2.88 4.97
C PRO A 87 -4.12 3.22 3.49
N ILE A 88 -3.89 2.28 2.57
CA ILE A 88 -4.20 2.47 1.14
C ILE A 88 -5.69 2.72 0.95
N ALA A 89 -6.55 1.87 1.54
CA ALA A 89 -7.99 2.04 1.47
C ALA A 89 -8.45 3.38 2.07
N MET A 90 -7.84 3.81 3.18
CA MET A 90 -8.15 5.10 3.81
C MET A 90 -7.82 6.28 2.89
N LEU A 91 -6.65 6.28 2.23
CA LEU A 91 -6.29 7.35 1.30
C LEU A 91 -7.27 7.43 0.11
N LEU A 92 -7.70 6.28 -0.42
CA LEU A 92 -8.48 6.23 -1.66
C LEU A 92 -9.96 6.57 -1.49
N HIS A 93 -10.60 6.20 -0.39
CA HIS A 93 -12.04 6.44 -0.22
C HIS A 93 -12.40 7.80 0.36
N THR A 94 -11.44 8.48 0.99
CA THR A 94 -11.70 9.71 1.74
C THR A 94 -11.90 10.91 0.82
N ASP A 95 -12.48 11.96 1.37
CA ASP A 95 -12.89 13.18 0.67
C ASP A 95 -11.66 13.97 0.16
N GLY A 96 -11.69 14.37 -1.11
CA GLY A 96 -10.68 15.21 -1.74
C GLY A 96 -10.58 16.62 -1.16
N GLU A 97 -11.62 17.12 -0.48
CA GLU A 97 -11.71 18.48 0.05
C GLU A 97 -11.25 18.61 1.53
N HIS A 98 -10.87 17.49 2.17
CA HIS A 98 -10.38 17.50 3.54
C HIS A 98 -8.93 18.03 3.69
N GLU A 99 -8.52 18.32 4.94
CA GLU A 99 -7.20 18.88 5.28
C GLU A 99 -6.06 18.13 4.59
N ARG A 100 -6.11 16.79 4.65
CA ARG A 100 -5.39 15.92 3.74
C ARG A 100 -6.38 15.47 2.65
N PRO A 101 -6.19 15.85 1.38
CA PRO A 101 -7.01 15.40 0.26
C PRO A 101 -6.96 13.89 0.05
N GLY A 102 -8.15 13.26 0.00
CA GLY A 102 -8.36 11.86 -0.37
C GLY A 102 -8.57 11.66 -1.86
N GLY A 103 -9.27 10.58 -2.22
CA GLY A 103 -9.37 10.10 -3.59
C GLY A 103 -10.79 9.93 -4.11
N ASP A 104 -11.78 10.08 -3.24
CA ASP A 104 -13.21 9.99 -3.56
C ASP A 104 -13.58 8.71 -4.32
N ALA A 105 -12.87 7.62 -4.06
CA ALA A 105 -13.13 6.33 -4.68
C ALA A 105 -14.12 5.49 -3.88
N THR A 106 -14.91 4.67 -4.58
CA THR A 106 -15.69 3.61 -3.94
C THR A 106 -14.77 2.41 -3.69
N VAL A 107 -14.32 2.24 -2.45
CA VAL A 107 -13.32 1.21 -2.10
C VAL A 107 -13.97 -0.06 -1.52
N THR A 108 -13.64 -1.21 -2.11
CA THR A 108 -13.90 -2.54 -1.53
C THR A 108 -12.60 -3.12 -0.96
N ILE A 109 -12.64 -3.61 0.27
CA ILE A 109 -11.50 -4.28 0.91
C ILE A 109 -11.72 -5.79 0.92
N ALA A 110 -10.83 -6.54 0.27
CA ALA A 110 -10.78 -8.00 0.31
C ALA A 110 -9.67 -8.49 1.23
N HIS A 111 -9.80 -9.72 1.74
CA HIS A 111 -8.88 -10.29 2.73
C HIS A 111 -8.88 -11.82 2.70
N ARG A 112 -8.08 -12.46 3.56
CA ARG A 112 -7.91 -13.94 3.61
C ARG A 112 -9.21 -14.76 3.74
N TYR A 113 -10.29 -14.19 4.28
CA TYR A 113 -11.60 -14.86 4.37
C TYR A 113 -12.58 -14.48 3.26
N THR A 114 -12.17 -13.65 2.29
CA THR A 114 -12.98 -13.33 1.12
C THR A 114 -12.91 -14.53 0.17
N PRO A 115 -14.03 -15.20 -0.13
CA PRO A 115 -14.03 -16.31 -1.08
C PRO A 115 -13.52 -15.85 -2.45
N LYS A 116 -12.82 -16.72 -3.18
CA LYS A 116 -12.23 -16.38 -4.48
C LYS A 116 -13.28 -15.87 -5.49
N GLU A 117 -14.47 -16.47 -5.50
CA GLU A 117 -15.58 -16.02 -6.35
C GLU A 117 -16.03 -14.59 -6.02
N GLN A 118 -16.08 -14.23 -4.73
CA GLN A 118 -16.42 -12.87 -4.31
C GLN A 118 -15.32 -11.88 -4.67
N LEU A 119 -14.06 -12.27 -4.47
CA LEU A 119 -12.92 -11.45 -4.89
C LEU A 119 -12.97 -11.18 -6.40
N LYS A 120 -13.27 -12.20 -7.21
CA LYS A 120 -13.42 -12.06 -8.66
C LYS A 120 -14.55 -11.10 -9.05
N ILE A 121 -15.72 -11.22 -8.44
CA ILE A 121 -16.86 -10.32 -8.70
C ILE A 121 -16.45 -8.86 -8.50
N HIS A 122 -15.82 -8.53 -7.37
CA HIS A 122 -15.43 -7.15 -7.08
C HIS A 122 -14.30 -6.65 -7.99
N THR A 123 -13.29 -7.49 -8.26
CA THR A 123 -12.15 -7.10 -9.12
C THR A 123 -12.56 -6.88 -10.57
N GLN A 124 -13.56 -7.61 -11.08
CA GLN A 124 -14.11 -7.38 -12.43
C GLN A 124 -14.86 -6.05 -12.57
N LEU A 125 -15.30 -5.44 -11.47
CA LEU A 125 -15.95 -4.12 -11.47
C LEU A 125 -14.95 -2.97 -11.28
N ALA A 126 -13.75 -3.28 -10.79
CA ALA A 126 -12.77 -2.31 -10.34
C ALA A 126 -12.07 -1.57 -11.50
N ASP A 127 -12.04 -0.25 -11.43
CA ASP A 127 -11.17 0.61 -12.24
C ASP A 127 -9.71 0.52 -11.79
N VAL A 128 -9.49 0.35 -10.49
CA VAL A 128 -8.16 0.18 -9.89
C VAL A 128 -8.15 -1.04 -8.97
N ILE A 129 -7.19 -1.93 -9.16
CA ILE A 129 -6.93 -3.06 -8.28
C ILE A 129 -5.58 -2.85 -7.61
N ILE A 130 -5.55 -2.87 -6.29
CA ILE A 130 -4.32 -2.79 -5.50
C ILE A 130 -4.21 -4.08 -4.71
N VAL A 131 -3.15 -4.85 -4.94
CA VAL A 131 -2.95 -6.15 -4.30
C VAL A 131 -1.74 -6.15 -3.40
N ALA A 132 -1.96 -6.52 -2.13
CA ALA A 132 -0.98 -6.52 -1.04
C ALA A 132 -1.25 -7.73 -0.12
N ALA A 133 -1.43 -8.91 -0.71
CA ALA A 133 -1.84 -10.13 -0.01
C ALA A 133 -0.66 -11.08 0.28
N GLY A 134 0.43 -11.00 -0.47
CA GLY A 134 1.56 -11.92 -0.36
C GLY A 134 1.19 -13.33 -0.83
N ILE A 135 0.48 -13.42 -1.97
CA ILE A 135 0.07 -14.67 -2.59
C ILE A 135 0.39 -14.58 -4.09
N PRO A 136 1.39 -15.32 -4.59
CA PRO A 136 1.74 -15.31 -6.00
C PRO A 136 0.57 -15.67 -6.91
N LYS A 137 0.39 -14.91 -8.00
CA LYS A 137 -0.66 -15.14 -9.02
C LYS A 137 -2.08 -15.19 -8.44
N LEU A 138 -2.34 -14.44 -7.37
CA LEU A 138 -3.67 -14.26 -6.81
C LEU A 138 -4.59 -13.52 -7.78
N ILE A 139 -4.09 -12.48 -8.45
CA ILE A 139 -4.83 -11.71 -9.45
C ILE A 139 -4.48 -12.21 -10.84
N THR A 140 -5.47 -12.76 -11.53
CA THR A 140 -5.35 -13.33 -12.88
C THR A 140 -6.12 -12.51 -13.91
N SER A 141 -5.82 -12.72 -15.19
CA SER A 141 -6.40 -11.95 -16.31
C SER A 141 -7.94 -11.99 -16.37
N ASP A 142 -8.59 -13.07 -15.91
CA ASP A 142 -10.06 -13.18 -15.88
C ASP A 142 -10.71 -12.37 -14.75
N MET A 143 -9.93 -11.89 -13.78
CA MET A 143 -10.36 -11.04 -12.68
C MET A 143 -10.23 -9.55 -13.00
N VAL A 144 -9.50 -9.20 -14.06
CA VAL A 144 -9.21 -7.81 -14.43
C VAL A 144 -10.06 -7.39 -15.62
N LYS A 145 -10.79 -6.28 -15.46
CA LYS A 145 -11.53 -5.68 -16.57
C LYS A 145 -10.60 -4.96 -17.54
N GLU A 146 -11.02 -4.87 -18.79
CA GLU A 146 -10.26 -4.15 -19.81
C GLU A 146 -10.05 -2.69 -19.40
N GLY A 147 -8.82 -2.22 -19.55
CA GLY A 147 -8.45 -0.83 -19.28
C GLY A 147 -8.22 -0.47 -17.81
N ALA A 148 -8.36 -1.41 -16.87
CA ALA A 148 -8.12 -1.16 -15.44
C ALA A 148 -6.63 -0.84 -15.14
N ALA A 149 -6.40 -0.20 -14.00
CA ALA A 149 -5.08 -0.06 -13.40
C ALA A 149 -4.84 -1.15 -12.35
N VAL A 150 -3.66 -1.77 -12.35
CA VAL A 150 -3.29 -2.83 -11.40
C VAL A 150 -1.97 -2.46 -10.71
N ILE A 151 -2.01 -2.27 -9.40
CA ILE A 151 -0.84 -1.94 -8.57
C ILE A 151 -0.52 -3.13 -7.67
N ASP A 152 0.61 -3.77 -7.96
CA ASP A 152 1.12 -4.93 -7.25
C ASP A 152 2.12 -4.49 -6.17
N VAL A 153 1.67 -4.58 -4.92
CA VAL A 153 2.43 -4.30 -3.70
C VAL A 153 3.01 -5.60 -3.12
N GLY A 154 2.57 -6.76 -3.61
CA GLY A 154 2.95 -8.07 -3.13
C GLY A 154 4.45 -8.34 -3.28
N ILE A 155 5.02 -9.02 -2.30
CA ILE A 155 6.42 -9.46 -2.31
C ILE A 155 6.41 -10.93 -1.94
N ASN A 156 6.80 -11.78 -2.88
CA ASN A 156 6.88 -13.22 -2.69
C ASN A 156 8.22 -13.74 -3.20
N TYR A 157 8.83 -14.65 -2.44
CA TYR A 157 10.03 -15.36 -2.86
C TYR A 157 9.65 -16.76 -3.35
N VAL A 158 9.85 -17.00 -4.64
CA VAL A 158 9.58 -18.30 -5.26
C VAL A 158 10.90 -18.95 -5.61
N HIS A 159 11.07 -20.20 -5.20
CA HIS A 159 12.25 -20.99 -5.52
C HIS A 159 12.09 -21.67 -6.87
N ASP A 160 13.03 -21.47 -7.78
CA ASP A 160 13.09 -22.19 -9.04
C ASP A 160 13.69 -23.59 -8.80
N PRO A 161 12.93 -24.67 -8.98
CA PRO A 161 13.41 -26.03 -8.71
C PRO A 161 14.46 -26.50 -9.73
N VAL A 162 14.58 -25.86 -10.89
CA VAL A 162 15.54 -26.22 -11.95
C VAL A 162 16.85 -25.48 -11.76
N THR A 163 16.80 -24.17 -11.50
CA THR A 163 18.02 -23.34 -11.37
C THR A 163 18.49 -23.17 -9.93
N GLY A 164 17.68 -23.54 -8.93
CA GLY A 164 17.93 -23.32 -7.51
C GLY A 164 17.91 -21.85 -7.10
N LYS A 165 17.57 -20.93 -8.01
CA LYS A 165 17.55 -19.49 -7.74
C LYS A 165 16.22 -19.08 -7.11
N THR A 166 16.30 -18.19 -6.14
CA THR A 166 15.12 -17.52 -5.59
C THR A 166 14.78 -16.31 -6.44
N LYS A 167 13.54 -16.24 -6.93
CA LYS A 167 13.00 -15.11 -7.69
C LYS A 167 12.01 -14.33 -6.83
N LEU A 168 12.12 -13.01 -6.87
CA LEU A 168 11.11 -12.11 -6.33
C LEU A 168 9.98 -11.94 -7.35
N VAL A 169 8.75 -12.22 -6.93
CA VAL A 169 7.53 -12.07 -7.74
C VAL A 169 6.43 -11.38 -6.93
N GLY A 170 5.51 -10.73 -7.62
CA GLY A 170 4.35 -10.08 -7.00
C GLY A 170 3.15 -11.01 -6.84
N ASP A 171 2.01 -10.44 -6.51
CA ASP A 171 0.74 -11.14 -6.34
C ASP A 171 -0.04 -11.28 -7.67
N VAL A 172 0.39 -10.59 -8.73
CA VAL A 172 -0.30 -10.55 -10.03
C VAL A 172 0.35 -11.53 -11.04
N ASP A 173 -0.47 -12.20 -11.84
CA ASP A 173 -0.01 -12.87 -13.06
C ASP A 173 0.31 -11.85 -14.16
N PHE A 174 1.47 -11.18 -14.01
CA PHE A 174 1.85 -9.99 -14.77
C PHE A 174 1.73 -10.16 -16.29
N GLU A 175 2.25 -11.25 -16.86
CA GLU A 175 2.25 -11.50 -18.31
C GLU A 175 0.85 -11.61 -18.92
N ALA A 176 -0.10 -12.14 -18.15
CA ALA A 176 -1.49 -12.30 -18.58
C ALA A 176 -2.31 -11.04 -18.34
N VAL A 177 -2.03 -10.31 -17.26
CA VAL A 177 -2.75 -9.10 -16.87
C VAL A 177 -2.30 -7.86 -17.66
N GLN A 178 -1.02 -7.75 -18.01
CA GLN A 178 -0.50 -6.63 -18.82
C GLN A 178 -1.17 -6.51 -20.20
N LYS A 179 -1.79 -7.59 -20.68
CA LYS A 179 -2.50 -7.62 -21.97
C LYS A 179 -3.89 -7.00 -21.91
N LYS A 180 -4.40 -6.69 -20.71
CA LYS A 180 -5.73 -6.11 -20.46
C LYS A 180 -5.69 -4.78 -19.71
N ALA A 181 -4.78 -4.67 -18.75
CA ALA A 181 -4.68 -3.49 -17.91
C ALA A 181 -4.06 -2.33 -18.68
N SER A 182 -4.62 -1.11 -18.55
CA SER A 182 -3.99 0.10 -19.10
C SER A 182 -2.71 0.45 -18.34
N PHE A 183 -2.67 0.13 -17.04
CA PHE A 183 -1.53 0.36 -16.18
C PHE A 183 -1.28 -0.89 -15.33
N ILE A 184 -0.01 -1.29 -15.22
CA ILE A 184 0.40 -2.39 -14.35
C ILE A 184 1.78 -2.11 -13.77
N THR A 185 1.95 -2.28 -12.46
CA THR A 185 3.27 -2.15 -11.83
C THR A 185 3.99 -3.50 -11.77
N PRO A 186 5.28 -3.60 -12.17
CA PRO A 186 6.02 -4.84 -12.08
C PRO A 186 6.52 -5.12 -10.66
N VAL A 187 6.80 -6.39 -10.38
CA VAL A 187 7.56 -6.82 -9.19
C VAL A 187 8.69 -7.74 -9.64
N PRO A 188 9.97 -7.36 -9.43
CA PRO A 188 10.46 -6.11 -8.83
C PRO A 188 10.29 -4.87 -9.73
N GLY A 189 10.52 -3.67 -9.17
CA GLY A 189 10.62 -2.41 -9.93
C GLY A 189 9.42 -1.48 -9.85
N GLY A 190 8.32 -1.92 -9.22
CA GLY A 190 7.12 -1.10 -9.01
C GLY A 190 7.11 -0.37 -7.66
N VAL A 191 6.30 -0.85 -6.72
CA VAL A 191 6.02 -0.15 -5.46
C VAL A 191 7.22 -0.09 -4.52
N GLY A 192 8.09 -1.12 -4.51
CA GLY A 192 9.23 -1.22 -3.59
C GLY A 192 10.16 0.02 -3.59
N PRO A 193 10.72 0.44 -4.75
CA PRO A 193 11.53 1.66 -4.83
C PRO A 193 10.78 2.92 -4.38
N MET A 194 9.47 3.01 -4.66
CA MET A 194 8.64 4.13 -4.23
C MET A 194 8.42 4.14 -2.71
N THR A 195 8.30 2.98 -2.06
CA THR A 195 8.26 2.88 -0.59
C THR A 195 9.50 3.51 0.04
N VAL A 196 10.69 3.20 -0.49
CA VAL A 196 11.95 3.79 0.00
C VAL A 196 11.95 5.31 -0.21
N ALA A 197 11.53 5.79 -1.39
CA ALA A 197 11.45 7.22 -1.65
C ALA A 197 10.48 7.95 -0.71
N MET A 198 9.33 7.34 -0.39
CA MET A 198 8.35 7.92 0.53
C MET A 198 8.81 7.90 1.99
N LEU A 199 9.58 6.89 2.41
CA LEU A 199 10.22 6.88 3.72
C LEU A 199 11.23 8.05 3.87
N LEU A 200 12.03 8.30 2.84
CA LEU A 200 12.96 9.44 2.82
C LEU A 200 12.19 10.77 2.84
N LYS A 201 11.07 10.86 2.13
CA LYS A 201 10.17 12.02 2.19
C LYS A 201 9.61 12.23 3.60
N ASN A 202 9.12 11.19 4.27
CA ASN A 202 8.65 11.28 5.66
C ASN A 202 9.76 11.75 6.61
N THR A 203 10.98 11.23 6.43
CA THR A 203 12.15 11.67 7.21
C THR A 203 12.42 13.16 7.02
N LEU A 204 12.32 13.66 5.78
CA LEU A 204 12.46 15.08 5.48
C LEU A 204 11.36 15.93 6.13
N LEU A 205 10.10 15.46 6.10
CA LEU A 205 8.97 16.16 6.73
C LEU A 205 9.14 16.24 8.25
N ALA A 206 9.56 15.15 8.89
CA ALA A 206 9.85 15.08 10.32
C ALA A 206 11.01 16.02 10.70
N ALA A 207 12.11 16.00 9.95
CA ALA A 207 13.25 16.88 10.18
C ALA A 207 12.89 18.38 10.07
N LYS A 208 11.99 18.71 9.14
CA LYS A 208 11.51 20.09 8.93
C LYS A 208 10.37 20.51 9.85
N LYS A 209 9.81 19.62 10.67
CA LYS A 209 8.66 19.91 11.55
C LYS A 209 7.48 20.51 10.77
N ILE A 210 7.14 19.88 9.64
CA ILE A 210 6.05 20.36 8.76
C ILE A 210 4.68 19.90 9.26
N ILE A 211 4.61 18.71 9.85
CA ILE A 211 3.34 18.09 10.32
C ILE A 211 3.11 18.36 11.81
N TYR A 212 4.19 18.39 12.59
CA TYR A 212 4.22 18.53 14.05
C TYR A 212 5.07 19.72 14.46
#